data_AF-A0A931DMG8-F1
#
_entry.id   AF-A0A931DMG8-F1
#
_cell.length_a   1.000
_cell.length_b   1.000
_cell.length_c   1.000
_cell.angle_alpha   90.00
_cell.angle_beta   90.00
_cell.angle_gamma   90.00
#
_symmetry.space_group_name_H-M   'P 1'
#
loop_
_entity.id
_entity.type
_entity.pdbx_description
1 polymer ?
#
loop_
_entity_poly.entity_id
_entity_poly.type
_entity_poly.pdbx_seq_one_letter_code
_entity_poly.pdbx_strand_id
1 'polypeptide(L)' 'MNTNVRWTLFAVLLLINVLAGTLLGGTWYQIVIGSLTGAGMLALLIEYLARGRRNG' A
#
# COMPACT_ATOMS: atom_id res chain seq x y z
N MET A 1 5.17 0.68 14.60
CA MET A 1 5.42 -0.51 13.79
C MET A 1 6.90 -0.57 13.46
N ASN A 2 7.51 -1.74 13.50
CA ASN A 2 8.92 -1.93 13.12
C ASN A 2 9.10 -1.53 11.63
N THR A 3 10.21 -0.88 11.28
CA THR A 3 10.53 -0.44 9.91
C THR A 3 10.46 -1.59 8.92
N ASN A 4 10.95 -2.78 9.28
CA ASN A 4 10.88 -3.97 8.42
C ASN A 4 9.44 -4.35 8.09
N VAL A 5 8.55 -4.39 9.10
CA VAL A 5 7.13 -4.74 8.91
C VAL A 5 6.44 -3.73 7.97
N ARG A 6 6.85 -2.47 8.02
CA ARG A 6 6.35 -1.39 7.14
C ARG A 6 6.67 -1.62 5.69
N TRP A 7 7.93 -1.87 5.39
CA TRP A 7 8.39 -2.11 4.03
C TRP A 7 7.86 -3.44 3.49
N THR A 8 7.72 -4.46 4.35
CA THR A 8 7.04 -5.71 3.98
C THR A 8 5.58 -5.45 3.61
N LEU A 9 4.80 -4.73 4.42
CA LEU A 9 3.42 -4.39 4.07
C LEU A 9 3.32 -3.57 2.79
N PHE A 10 4.23 -2.61 2.60
CA PHE A 10 4.28 -1.83 1.36
C PHE A 10 4.52 -2.73 0.13
N ALA A 11 5.51 -3.63 0.21
CA ALA A 11 5.81 -4.57 -0.87
C ALA A 11 4.64 -5.53 -1.14
N VAL A 12 3.97 -6.01 -0.09
CA VAL A 12 2.78 -6.87 -0.22
C VAL A 12 1.63 -6.13 -0.90
N LEU A 13 1.33 -4.89 -0.48
CA LEU A 13 0.29 -4.08 -1.11
C LEU A 13 0.60 -3.80 -2.59
N LEU A 14 1.88 -3.58 -2.92
CA LEU A 14 2.32 -3.37 -4.29
C LEU A 14 2.13 -4.63 -5.14
N LEU A 15 2.52 -5.77 -4.60
CA LEU A 15 2.33 -7.06 -5.25
C LEU A 15 0.83 -7.32 -5.52
N ILE A 16 -0.03 -7.10 -4.52
CA ILE A 16 -1.48 -7.27 -4.66
C ILE A 16 -2.04 -6.36 -5.75
N ASN A 17 -1.59 -5.10 -5.82
CA ASN A 17 -2.04 -4.14 -6.84
C ASN A 17 -1.67 -4.62 -8.26
N VAL A 18 -0.43 -5.06 -8.46
CA VAL A 18 0.06 -5.58 -9.75
C VAL A 18 -0.66 -6.88 -10.13
N LEU A 19 -0.83 -7.80 -9.19
CA LEU A 19 -1.56 -9.06 -9.42
C LEU A 19 -3.04 -8.80 -9.73
N ALA A 20 -3.68 -7.86 -9.04
CA ALA A 20 -5.06 -7.48 -9.35
C ALA A 20 -5.17 -6.85 -10.75
N GLY A 21 -4.21 -6.00 -11.14
CA GLY A 21 -4.16 -5.41 -12.48
C GLY A 21 -3.99 -6.45 -13.59
N THR A 22 -3.22 -7.51 -13.34
CA THR A 22 -2.94 -8.58 -14.33
C THR A 22 -4.02 -9.65 -14.37
N LEU A 23 -4.53 -10.09 -13.22
CA LEU A 23 -5.49 -11.19 -13.10
C LEU A 23 -6.94 -10.74 -13.26
N LEU A 24 -7.26 -9.51 -12.86
CA LEU A 24 -8.63 -8.98 -12.83
C LEU A 24 -8.81 -7.82 -13.83
N GLY A 25 -7.91 -7.72 -14.80
CA GLY A 25 -7.90 -6.67 -15.83
C GLY A 25 -9.26 -6.53 -16.51
N GLY A 26 -9.82 -5.31 -16.49
CA GLY A 26 -11.10 -5.01 -17.14
C GLY A 26 -12.34 -5.33 -16.29
N THR A 27 -12.16 -5.78 -15.05
CA THR A 27 -13.28 -5.98 -14.10
C THR A 27 -13.41 -4.80 -13.12
N TRP A 28 -14.61 -4.59 -12.59
CA TRP A 28 -14.86 -3.55 -11.60
C TRP A 28 -14.08 -3.78 -10.28
N TYR A 29 -13.75 -5.04 -9.96
CA TYR A 29 -12.93 -5.40 -8.80
C TYR A 29 -11.52 -4.78 -8.85
N GLN A 30 -10.96 -4.58 -10.05
CA GLN A 30 -9.67 -3.93 -10.23
C GLN A 30 -9.66 -2.51 -9.65
N ILE A 31 -10.76 -1.76 -9.82
CA ILE A 31 -10.88 -0.39 -9.31
C ILE A 31 -10.89 -0.39 -7.78
N VAL A 32 -11.65 -1.29 -7.17
CA VAL A 32 -11.76 -1.40 -5.71
C VAL A 32 -10.42 -1.80 -5.09
N ILE A 33 -9.79 -2.87 -5.60
CA ILE A 33 -8.52 -3.36 -5.08
C ILE A 33 -7.41 -2.34 -5.31
N GLY A 34 -7.39 -1.68 -6.47
CA GLY A 34 -6.44 -0.62 -6.78
C GLY A 34 -6.56 0.57 -5.82
N SER A 35 -7.80 1.00 -5.55
CA SER A 35 -8.08 2.10 -4.63
C SER A 35 -7.67 1.75 -3.19
N LEU A 36 -7.99 0.54 -2.72
CA LEU A 36 -7.64 0.08 -1.38
C LEU A 36 -6.14 -0.08 -1.17
N THR A 37 -5.45 -0.70 -2.13
CA THR A 37 -3.98 -0.87 -2.06
C THR A 37 -3.26 0.47 -2.14
N GLY A 38 -3.70 1.38 -3.02
CA GLY A 38 -3.17 2.74 -3.11
C GLY A 38 -3.39 3.55 -1.83
N ALA A 39 -4.59 3.52 -1.26
CA ALA A 39 -4.89 4.18 0.01
C ALA A 39 -4.06 3.60 1.17
N GLY A 40 -3.89 2.27 1.22
CA GLY A 40 -3.04 1.60 2.20
C GLY A 40 -1.57 2.03 2.11
N MET A 41 -1.02 2.13 0.90
CA MET A 41 0.34 2.64 0.68
C MET A 41 0.50 4.09 1.17
N LEU A 42 -0.46 4.96 0.86
CA LEU A 42 -0.44 6.35 1.30
C LEU A 42 -0.52 6.45 2.83
N ALA A 43 -1.36 5.64 3.47
CA ALA A 43 -1.44 5.58 4.92
C ALA A 43 -0.10 5.17 5.57
N LEU A 44 0.59 4.18 4.99
CA LEU A 44 1.93 3.79 5.43
C LEU A 44 2.95 4.92 5.23
N LEU A 45 2.90 5.67 4.13
CA LEU A 45 3.78 6.83 3.92
C LEU A 45 3.50 7.95 4.92
N ILE A 46 2.23 8.27 5.17
CA ILE A 46 1.82 9.31 6.11
C ILE A 46 2.28 8.96 7.52
N GLU A 47 2.08 7.72 7.96
CA GLU A 47 2.54 7.29 9.28
C GLU A 47 4.08 7.37 9.39
N TYR A 48 4.82 7.30 8.26
CA TYR A 48 6.29 7.36 8.27
C TYR A 48 6.74 8.79 8.47
N LEU A 49 6.20 9.69 7.67
CA LEU A 49 6.43 11.12 7.80
C LEU A 49 6.01 11.63 9.18
N ALA A 50 4.86 11.19 9.69
CA ALA A 50 4.38 11.57 11.01
C ALA A 50 5.29 11.10 12.14
N ARG A 51 5.85 9.88 12.07
CA ARG A 51 6.84 9.39 13.05
C ARG A 51 8.19 10.09 12.90
N GLY A 52 8.65 10.35 11.67
CA GLY A 52 9.88 11.09 11.40
C GLY A 52 9.83 12.49 12.01
N ARG A 53 8.69 13.18 11.90
CA ARG A 53 8.46 14.49 12.53
C ARG A 53 8.39 14.46 14.05
N ARG A 54 8.07 13.32 14.65
CA ARG A 54 7.92 13.19 16.12
C ARG A 54 9.24 12.86 16.83
N ASN A 55 10.25 12.41 16.07
CA ASN A 55 11.57 12.02 16.55
C ASN A 55 12.70 12.97 16.08
N GLY A 56 12.37 14.04 15.35
CA GLY A 56 13.29 15.10 14.95
C GLY A 56 12.89 16.41 15.60
#